data_AF-A0A3A5JDU4-F1
#
_entry.id   AF-A0A3A5JDU4-F1
#
_cell.length_a   1.000
_cell.length_b   1.000
_cell.length_c   1.000
_cell.angle_alpha   90.00
_cell.angle_beta   90.00
_cell.angle_gamma   90.00
#
_symmetry.space_group_name_H-M   'P 1'
#
loop_
_entity.id
_entity.type
_entity.pdbx_description
1 polymer ?
#
loop_
_entity_poly.entity_id
_entity_poly.type
_entity_poly.pdbx_seq_one_letter_code
_entity_poly.pdbx_strand_id
1 'polypeptide(L)'
;MALSETGTHDDAQTTTGDGRTYDGRRRSNARNLVTGPDGNLDARTDLANHSPNGLEWGYGGSGPAQLALALLADCYADAVALDHYQQFKSDVIAGLDGDEWALDAATVENYLDAEQVEASTPSTEITGPHDEVIDGEATGATFYRCEGCGLESLGEDLQYNGCSRCE
;
A
#
# COMPACT_ATOMS: atom_id res chain seq x y z
N MET A 1 19.85 -18.94 -54.86
CA MET A 1 20.09 -17.67 -54.13
C MET A 1 18.75 -17.01 -53.88
N ALA A 2 18.33 -16.98 -52.61
CA ALA A 2 17.21 -16.29 -51.94
C ALA A 2 16.99 -17.13 -50.66
N LEU A 3 17.63 -16.89 -49.51
CA LEU A 3 17.49 -15.77 -48.55
C LEU A 3 16.01 -15.41 -48.36
N SER A 4 15.34 -16.01 -47.37
CA SER A 4 15.02 -15.47 -46.03
C SER A 4 13.47 -15.41 -45.96
N GLU A 5 12.73 -15.50 -44.85
CA GLU A 5 12.90 -14.97 -43.51
C GLU A 5 12.16 -15.85 -42.49
N THR A 6 12.78 -16.01 -41.33
CA THR A 6 12.22 -16.56 -40.10
C THR A 6 11.13 -15.64 -39.57
N GLY A 7 9.91 -16.14 -39.41
CA GLY A 7 8.84 -15.48 -38.67
C GLY A 7 9.14 -15.48 -37.18
N THR A 8 9.59 -14.34 -36.68
CA THR A 8 9.83 -14.02 -35.28
C THR A 8 8.56 -14.16 -34.44
N HIS A 9 8.74 -14.77 -33.27
CA HIS A 9 7.79 -14.79 -32.16
C HIS A 9 7.57 -13.37 -31.65
N ASP A 10 6.34 -12.87 -31.65
CA ASP A 10 5.96 -11.70 -30.85
C ASP A 10 4.45 -11.76 -30.56
N ASP A 11 4.08 -12.55 -29.56
CA ASP A 11 2.83 -12.37 -28.83
C ASP A 11 3.22 -12.00 -27.40
N ALA A 12 3.78 -10.80 -27.25
CA ALA A 12 3.84 -10.13 -25.96
C ALA A 12 2.38 -9.91 -25.53
N GLN A 13 1.91 -10.83 -24.69
CA GLN A 13 0.58 -10.84 -24.12
C GLN A 13 0.33 -9.49 -23.45
N THR A 14 -0.37 -8.62 -24.18
CA THR A 14 -0.78 -7.31 -23.70
C THR A 14 -1.80 -7.59 -22.61
N THR A 15 -1.40 -7.39 -21.36
CA THR A 15 -2.27 -7.35 -20.19
C THR A 15 -3.33 -6.28 -20.45
N THR A 16 -4.42 -6.70 -21.07
CA THR A 16 -5.60 -5.88 -21.29
C THR A 16 -6.29 -5.82 -19.95
N GLY A 17 -5.92 -4.83 -19.12
CA GLY A 17 -6.70 -4.48 -17.95
C GLY A 17 -8.14 -4.24 -18.37
N ASP A 18 -9.10 -4.64 -17.54
CA ASP A 18 -10.56 -4.58 -17.78
C ASP A 18 -11.12 -3.15 -18.01
N GLY A 19 -10.29 -2.17 -18.40
CA GLY A 19 -10.64 -0.75 -18.48
C GLY A 19 -10.91 -0.13 -17.11
N ARG A 20 -10.53 -0.82 -16.03
CA ARG A 20 -10.62 -0.35 -14.65
C ARG A 20 -9.42 0.57 -14.38
N THR A 21 -9.69 1.78 -13.92
CA THR A 21 -8.69 2.82 -13.76
C THR A 21 -8.95 3.59 -12.48
N TYR A 22 -7.86 4.04 -11.85
CA TYR A 22 -7.88 5.05 -10.81
C TYR A 22 -7.57 6.40 -11.42
N ASP A 23 -8.44 7.37 -11.21
CA ASP A 23 -8.31 8.74 -11.70
C ASP A 23 -8.11 9.70 -10.53
N GLY A 24 -6.96 10.36 -10.47
CA GLY A 24 -6.71 11.43 -9.51
C GLY A 24 -6.88 12.80 -10.14
N ARG A 25 -7.57 13.70 -9.44
CA ARG A 25 -7.76 15.10 -9.86
C ARG A 25 -7.55 16.05 -8.70
N ARG A 26 -6.57 16.95 -8.84
CA ARG A 26 -6.36 18.06 -7.92
C ARG A 26 -7.47 19.08 -8.07
N ARG A 27 -7.89 19.67 -6.96
CA ARG A 27 -9.00 20.63 -6.92
C ARG A 27 -8.56 21.90 -6.24
N SER A 28 -8.74 23.05 -6.89
CA SER A 28 -8.25 24.33 -6.36
C SER A 28 -9.00 24.85 -5.13
N ASN A 29 -10.21 24.35 -4.86
CA ASN A 29 -11.07 24.81 -3.75
C ASN A 29 -11.68 23.66 -2.94
N ALA A 30 -11.16 22.45 -3.08
CA ALA A 30 -11.62 21.26 -2.37
C ALA A 30 -10.44 20.31 -2.18
N ARG A 31 -10.62 19.27 -1.37
CA ARG A 31 -9.64 18.17 -1.31
C ARG A 31 -9.51 17.52 -2.68
N ASN A 32 -8.29 17.05 -2.98
CA ASN A 32 -8.05 16.27 -4.19
C ASN A 32 -8.95 15.03 -4.19
N LEU A 33 -9.46 14.69 -5.37
CA LEU A 33 -10.36 13.56 -5.56
C LEU A 33 -9.60 12.43 -6.22
N VAL A 34 -9.72 11.21 -5.70
CA VAL A 34 -9.30 10.00 -6.38
C VAL A 34 -10.51 9.10 -6.54
N THR A 35 -10.81 8.69 -7.77
CA THR A 35 -11.92 7.80 -8.10
C THR A 35 -11.33 6.49 -8.62
N GLY A 36 -11.69 5.37 -8.01
CA GLY A 36 -11.38 4.04 -8.51
C GLY A 36 -12.52 3.45 -9.34
N PRO A 37 -12.39 2.17 -9.75
CA PRO A 37 -13.39 1.48 -10.55
C PRO A 37 -14.76 1.40 -9.85
N ASP A 38 -14.77 1.31 -8.52
CA ASP A 38 -15.99 1.16 -7.72
C ASP A 38 -16.54 2.49 -7.14
N GLY A 39 -15.92 3.62 -7.48
CA GLY A 39 -16.36 4.95 -7.07
C GLY A 39 -15.26 5.76 -6.38
N ASN A 40 -15.64 6.66 -5.48
CA ASN A 40 -14.65 7.50 -4.79
C ASN A 40 -13.79 6.65 -3.85
N LEU A 41 -12.47 6.76 -4.00
CA LEU A 41 -11.52 6.04 -3.14
C LEU A 41 -11.62 6.57 -1.71
N ASP A 42 -11.80 5.66 -0.75
CA ASP A 42 -11.72 6.00 0.66
C ASP A 42 -10.25 6.20 1.05
N ALA A 43 -9.95 7.26 1.80
CA ALA A 43 -8.56 7.56 2.17
C ALA A 43 -7.96 6.57 3.18
N ARG A 44 -8.78 5.68 3.75
CA ARG A 44 -8.42 4.69 4.77
C ARG A 44 -7.66 5.29 5.95
N THR A 45 -8.09 6.48 6.39
CA THR A 45 -7.53 7.14 7.58
C THR A 45 -7.80 6.37 8.88
N ASP A 46 -8.71 5.39 8.84
CA ASP A 46 -8.93 4.40 9.90
C ASP A 46 -7.75 3.42 10.05
N LEU A 47 -7.04 3.10 8.96
CA LEU A 47 -5.87 2.21 8.98
C LEU A 47 -4.61 2.93 9.44
N ALA A 48 -4.33 4.08 8.84
CA ALA A 48 -3.22 4.95 9.22
C ALA A 48 -3.55 6.39 8.84
N ASN A 49 -3.19 7.34 9.70
CA ASN A 49 -3.46 8.76 9.49
C ASN A 49 -2.16 9.50 9.21
N HIS A 50 -1.71 9.43 7.97
CA HIS A 50 -0.55 10.19 7.48
C HIS A 50 -0.92 11.61 7.11
N SER A 51 -2.14 11.82 6.59
CA SER A 51 -2.60 13.12 6.15
C SER A 51 -4.10 13.31 6.39
N PRO A 52 -4.50 14.01 7.46
CA PRO A 52 -5.91 14.36 7.66
C PRO A 52 -6.41 15.36 6.60
N ASN A 53 -5.49 15.96 5.84
CA ASN A 53 -5.75 16.94 4.80
C ASN A 53 -6.18 16.31 3.47
N GLY A 54 -6.00 15.00 3.29
CA GLY A 54 -6.45 14.23 2.13
C GLY A 54 -5.33 13.61 1.31
N LEU A 55 -5.71 13.11 0.14
CA LEU A 55 -4.87 12.38 -0.81
C LEU A 55 -4.01 13.33 -1.63
N GLU A 56 -2.72 13.03 -1.79
CA GLU A 56 -1.77 13.81 -2.58
C GLU A 56 -0.86 12.86 -3.38
N TRP A 57 -0.07 13.40 -4.31
CA TRP A 57 0.81 12.63 -5.20
C TRP A 57 1.91 13.52 -5.79
N GLY A 58 2.93 12.89 -6.40
CA GLY A 58 4.01 13.58 -7.11
C GLY A 58 5.17 14.06 -6.23
N TYR A 59 5.26 13.54 -5.00
CA TYR A 59 6.38 13.77 -4.08
C TYR A 59 6.44 12.67 -3.01
N GLY A 60 7.50 12.66 -2.19
CA GLY A 60 7.76 11.62 -1.19
C GLY A 60 7.19 11.87 0.21
N GLY A 61 6.08 12.60 0.37
CA GLY A 61 5.56 13.02 1.68
C GLY A 61 4.39 12.20 2.23
N SER A 62 3.77 12.70 3.31
CA SER A 62 2.69 12.01 4.03
C SER A 62 1.36 11.93 3.27
N GLY A 63 1.03 12.93 2.44
CA GLY A 63 -0.15 12.86 1.58
C GLY A 63 -0.06 11.78 0.48
N PRO A 64 1.08 11.68 -0.25
CA PRO A 64 1.40 10.55 -1.13
C PRO A 64 1.39 9.20 -0.41
N ALA A 65 1.85 9.15 0.84
CA ALA A 65 1.77 7.94 1.66
C ALA A 65 0.31 7.51 1.93
N GLN A 66 -0.57 8.46 2.23
CA GLN A 66 -2.00 8.19 2.41
C GLN A 66 -2.64 7.65 1.12
N LEU A 67 -2.29 8.22 -0.05
CA LEU A 67 -2.79 7.71 -1.33
C LEU A 67 -2.27 6.32 -1.65
N ALA A 68 -0.99 6.05 -1.41
CA ALA A 68 -0.41 4.73 -1.60
C ALA A 68 -1.13 3.67 -0.76
N LEU A 69 -1.39 3.98 0.52
CA LEU A 69 -2.11 3.08 1.42
C LEU A 69 -3.54 2.83 0.95
N ALA A 70 -4.27 3.89 0.59
CA ALA A 70 -5.65 3.79 0.12
C ALA A 70 -5.78 2.92 -1.13
N LEU A 71 -4.88 3.08 -2.11
CA LEU A 71 -4.88 2.28 -3.33
C LEU A 71 -4.58 0.80 -3.06
N LEU A 72 -3.57 0.50 -2.24
CA LEU A 72 -3.27 -0.88 -1.90
C LEU A 72 -4.38 -1.53 -1.06
N ALA A 73 -5.03 -0.77 -0.18
CA ALA A 73 -6.12 -1.27 0.66
C ALA A 73 -7.44 -1.47 -0.12
N ASP A 74 -7.54 -0.94 -1.34
CA ASP A 74 -8.65 -1.23 -2.26
C ASP A 74 -8.46 -2.59 -2.94
N CYS A 75 -7.21 -2.97 -3.24
CA CYS A 75 -6.88 -4.21 -3.96
C CYS A 75 -6.46 -5.39 -3.06
N TYR A 76 -5.91 -5.11 -1.88
CA TYR A 76 -5.33 -6.11 -0.97
C TYR A 76 -5.90 -5.99 0.45
N ALA A 77 -5.62 -6.98 1.29
CA ALA A 77 -5.96 -6.93 2.71
C ALA A 77 -5.21 -5.80 3.44
N ASP A 78 -5.83 -5.24 4.47
CA ASP A 78 -5.31 -4.09 5.23
C ASP A 78 -3.87 -4.31 5.75
N ALA A 79 -3.55 -5.53 6.21
CA ALA A 79 -2.21 -5.88 6.68
C ALA A 79 -1.16 -5.77 5.56
N VAL A 80 -1.50 -6.22 4.36
CA VAL A 80 -0.63 -6.15 3.17
C VAL A 80 -0.46 -4.70 2.74
N ALA A 81 -1.55 -3.92 2.72
CA ALA A 81 -1.49 -2.50 2.38
C ALA A 81 -0.59 -1.72 3.35
N LEU A 82 -0.76 -1.95 4.66
CA LEU A 82 0.11 -1.36 5.69
C LEU A 82 1.58 -1.78 5.51
N ASP A 83 1.83 -3.00 5.02
CA ASP A 83 3.18 -3.51 4.85
C ASP A 83 3.91 -2.96 3.61
N HIS A 84 3.18 -2.60 2.54
CA HIS A 84 3.79 -2.25 1.25
C HIS A 84 3.60 -0.80 0.80
N TYR A 85 2.75 -0.01 1.46
CA TYR A 85 2.41 1.34 0.98
C TYR A 85 3.61 2.29 0.86
N GLN A 86 4.63 2.19 1.72
CA GLN A 86 5.79 3.09 1.63
C GLN A 86 6.66 2.81 0.41
N GLN A 87 6.81 1.54 0.03
CA GLN A 87 7.53 1.15 -1.17
C GLN A 87 6.72 1.55 -2.41
N PHE A 88 5.40 1.27 -2.40
CA PHE A 88 4.49 1.66 -3.48
C PHE A 88 4.41 3.19 -3.66
N LYS A 89 4.42 3.94 -2.56
CA LYS A 89 4.49 5.41 -2.57
C LYS A 89 5.69 5.87 -3.38
N SER A 90 6.86 5.33 -3.08
CA SER A 90 8.13 5.79 -3.68
C SER A 90 8.25 5.37 -5.14
N ASP A 91 7.74 4.19 -5.48
CA ASP A 91 7.86 3.61 -6.82
C ASP A 91 6.86 4.21 -7.81
N VAL A 92 5.61 4.39 -7.38
CA VAL A 92 4.50 4.80 -8.26
C VAL A 92 4.01 6.20 -7.91
N ILE A 93 3.56 6.43 -6.67
CA ILE A 93 2.80 7.64 -6.32
C ILE A 93 3.65 8.91 -6.34
N ALA A 94 4.92 8.81 -5.96
CA ALA A 94 5.87 9.93 -6.00
C ALA A 94 6.20 10.37 -7.43
N GLY A 95 6.03 9.47 -8.41
CA GLY A 95 6.23 9.74 -9.83
C GLY A 95 5.00 10.29 -10.56
N LEU A 96 3.83 10.30 -9.93
CA LEU A 96 2.62 10.84 -10.56
C LEU A 96 2.69 12.37 -10.67
N ASP A 97 2.65 12.90 -11.87
CA ASP A 97 2.74 14.34 -12.13
C ASP A 97 1.44 14.94 -12.67
N GLY A 98 1.37 16.27 -12.64
CA GLY A 98 0.21 17.04 -13.08
C GLY A 98 -0.92 17.19 -12.05
N ASP A 99 -1.95 17.93 -12.47
CA ASP A 99 -3.20 18.09 -11.71
C ASP A 99 -4.16 16.91 -11.93
N GLU A 100 -3.95 16.10 -12.96
CA GLU A 100 -4.76 14.93 -13.26
C GLU A 100 -3.85 13.76 -13.67
N TRP A 101 -4.14 12.57 -13.16
CA TRP A 101 -3.46 11.33 -13.54
C TRP A 101 -4.46 10.18 -13.65
N ALA A 102 -4.07 9.17 -14.42
CA ALA A 102 -4.80 7.91 -14.54
C ALA A 102 -3.82 6.75 -14.32
N LEU A 103 -4.16 5.82 -13.45
CA LEU A 103 -3.39 4.62 -13.15
C LEU A 103 -4.28 3.40 -13.40
N ASP A 104 -3.81 2.47 -14.23
CA ASP A 104 -4.57 1.24 -14.49
C ASP A 104 -4.72 0.42 -13.20
N ALA A 105 -5.92 -0.08 -12.93
CA ALA A 105 -6.18 -0.86 -11.72
C ALA A 105 -5.31 -2.12 -11.68
N ALA A 106 -5.01 -2.73 -12.83
CA ALA A 106 -4.14 -3.89 -12.90
C ALA A 106 -2.70 -3.55 -12.47
N THR A 107 -2.26 -2.29 -12.59
CA THR A 107 -0.94 -1.88 -12.06
C THR A 107 -0.90 -2.01 -10.53
N VAL A 108 -2.01 -1.66 -9.87
CA VAL A 108 -2.13 -1.76 -8.42
C VAL A 108 -2.33 -3.23 -8.01
N GLU A 109 -3.24 -3.94 -8.67
CA GLU A 109 -3.59 -5.35 -8.38
C GLU A 109 -2.42 -6.32 -8.62
N ASN A 110 -1.49 -5.98 -9.52
CA ASN A 110 -0.31 -6.79 -9.83
C ASN A 110 0.99 -6.19 -9.27
N TYR A 111 0.92 -5.21 -8.36
CA TYR A 111 2.12 -4.61 -7.78
C TYR A 111 2.89 -5.62 -6.91
N LEU A 112 2.16 -6.45 -6.16
CA LEU A 112 2.71 -7.50 -5.32
C LEU A 112 2.48 -8.86 -5.96
N ASP A 113 3.48 -9.74 -5.86
CA ASP A 113 3.30 -11.15 -6.18
C ASP A 113 2.64 -11.90 -5.01
N ALA A 114 2.18 -13.12 -5.27
CA ALA A 114 1.53 -13.94 -4.26
C ALA A 114 2.44 -14.19 -3.03
N GLU A 115 3.75 -14.38 -3.22
CA GLU A 115 4.68 -14.60 -2.10
C GLU A 115 4.75 -13.39 -1.15
N GLN A 116 4.82 -12.18 -1.70
CA GLN A 116 4.79 -10.93 -0.93
C GLN A 116 3.46 -10.76 -0.17
N VAL A 117 2.34 -11.11 -0.81
CA VAL A 117 1.02 -11.05 -0.17
C VAL A 117 0.92 -12.06 0.98
N GLU A 118 1.27 -13.31 0.73
CA GLU A 118 1.21 -14.39 1.73
C GLU A 118 2.14 -14.10 2.92
N ALA A 119 3.31 -13.51 2.68
CA ALA A 119 4.26 -13.13 3.73
C ALA A 119 3.71 -12.01 4.66
N SER A 120 2.93 -11.08 4.12
CA SER A 120 2.34 -9.97 4.90
C SER A 120 0.96 -10.31 5.47
N THR A 121 0.28 -11.36 4.98
CA THR A 121 -0.92 -11.87 5.63
C THR A 121 -0.53 -12.63 6.90
N PRO A 122 -1.03 -12.24 8.09
CA PRO A 122 -0.81 -13.03 9.28
C PRO A 122 -1.55 -14.36 9.10
N SER A 123 -0.83 -15.42 8.74
CA SER A 123 -1.32 -16.78 8.82
C SER A 123 -1.77 -17.00 10.26
N THR A 124 -3.08 -17.03 10.45
CA THR A 124 -3.72 -17.40 11.73
C THR A 124 -3.54 -18.90 11.92
N GLU A 125 -2.30 -19.35 12.13
CA GLU A 125 -2.01 -20.60 12.80
C GLU A 125 -1.52 -20.28 14.21
N ILE A 126 -2.46 -19.78 15.02
CA ILE A 126 -2.39 -20.00 16.46
C ILE A 126 -2.70 -21.47 16.72
N THR A 127 -1.79 -22.36 16.33
CA THR A 127 -1.73 -23.74 16.85
C THR A 127 -0.83 -23.74 18.06
N GLY A 128 -1.34 -23.14 19.13
CA GLY A 128 -0.82 -23.30 20.48
C GLY A 128 -2.00 -23.20 21.43
N PRO A 129 -2.08 -24.02 22.50
CA PRO A 129 -3.12 -23.84 23.51
C PRO A 129 -2.93 -22.44 24.12
N HIS A 130 -3.79 -21.50 23.74
CA HIS A 130 -3.84 -20.13 24.26
C HIS A 130 -4.38 -20.07 25.71
N ASP A 131 -4.13 -21.13 26.48
CA ASP A 131 -4.47 -21.25 27.90
C ASP A 131 -3.35 -22.04 28.59
N GLU A 132 -2.14 -21.48 28.60
CA GLU A 132 -1.24 -21.71 29.72
C GLU A 132 -0.66 -20.37 30.16
N VAL A 133 -1.27 -19.82 31.21
CA VAL A 133 -0.67 -18.84 32.10
C VAL A 133 0.64 -19.43 32.62
N ILE A 134 1.76 -18.97 32.05
CA ILE A 134 3.10 -19.30 32.58
C ILE A 134 3.32 -18.44 33.82
N ASP A 135 3.31 -19.10 34.99
CA ASP A 135 3.92 -18.68 36.26
C ASP A 135 4.00 -17.16 36.54
N GLY A 136 2.85 -16.50 36.67
CA GLY A 136 2.69 -15.32 37.54
C GLY A 136 3.65 -14.12 37.37
N GLU A 137 4.37 -14.00 36.26
CA GLU A 137 5.25 -12.87 35.99
C GLU A 137 4.84 -12.28 34.64
N ALA A 138 4.28 -11.07 34.65
CA ALA A 138 3.99 -10.35 33.43
C ALA A 138 5.29 -10.26 32.64
N THR A 139 5.38 -10.93 31.49
CA THR A 139 6.40 -10.62 30.50
C THR A 139 6.12 -9.17 30.10
N GLY A 140 6.79 -8.23 30.75
CA GLY A 140 6.62 -6.78 30.63
C GLY A 140 7.08 -6.26 29.28
N ALA A 141 6.66 -6.92 28.20
CA ALA A 141 6.78 -6.45 26.84
C ALA A 141 5.80 -5.28 26.68
N THR A 142 6.30 -4.07 26.89
CA THR A 142 5.59 -2.86 26.47
C THR A 142 5.59 -2.83 24.96
N PHE A 143 4.42 -3.02 24.36
CA PHE A 143 4.21 -2.79 22.94
C PHE A 143 3.96 -1.31 22.71
N TYR A 144 4.70 -0.73 21.77
CA TYR A 144 4.47 0.61 21.31
C TYR A 144 3.76 0.55 19.97
N ARG A 145 2.65 1.29 19.84
CA ARG A 145 1.95 1.48 18.57
C ARG A 145 2.28 2.88 18.07
N CYS A 146 2.76 2.97 16.83
CA CYS A 146 2.94 4.28 16.22
C CYS A 146 1.59 4.87 15.80
N GLU A 147 1.29 6.10 16.23
CA GLU A 147 0.07 6.81 15.86
C GLU A 147 0.00 7.21 14.37
N GLY A 148 1.14 7.21 13.66
CA GLY A 148 1.21 7.55 12.24
C GLY A 148 1.03 6.35 11.31
N CYS A 149 1.80 5.28 11.53
CA CYS A 149 1.90 4.11 10.63
C CYS A 149 1.11 2.87 11.14
N GLY A 150 0.56 2.91 12.37
CA GLY A 150 -0.15 1.77 12.98
C GLY A 150 0.75 0.60 13.41
N LEU A 151 2.05 0.65 13.10
CA LEU A 151 3.02 -0.40 13.41
C LEU A 151 3.10 -0.65 14.92
N GLU A 152 2.94 -1.91 15.31
CA GLU A 152 3.15 -2.38 16.68
C GLU A 152 4.54 -3.00 16.78
N SER A 153 5.38 -2.51 17.70
CA SER A 153 6.71 -3.09 17.95
C SER A 153 6.97 -3.34 19.43
N LEU A 154 7.84 -4.32 19.68
CA LEU A 154 8.35 -4.67 21.00
C LEU A 154 9.53 -3.75 21.36
N GLY A 155 9.40 -2.98 22.45
CA GLY A 155 10.50 -2.20 23.04
C GLY A 155 10.53 -0.70 22.68
N GLU A 156 11.38 0.06 23.40
CA GLU A 156 11.49 1.53 23.38
C GLU A 156 11.95 2.16 22.03
N ASP A 157 12.22 1.35 21.00
CA ASP A 157 12.79 1.82 19.73
C ASP A 157 11.85 2.79 18.99
N LEU A 158 10.54 2.52 19.00
CA LEU A 158 9.51 3.43 18.46
C LEU A 158 9.40 4.75 19.25
N GLN A 159 9.78 4.76 20.53
CA GLN A 159 9.64 5.94 21.39
C GLN A 159 10.79 6.95 21.18
N TYR A 160 11.99 6.49 20.82
CA TYR A 160 13.19 7.33 20.73
C TYR A 160 13.69 7.62 19.31
N ASN A 161 13.51 6.69 18.36
CA ASN A 161 14.03 6.84 16.99
C ASN A 161 12.97 7.29 15.97
N GLY A 162 11.69 7.33 16.37
CA GLY A 162 10.58 7.52 15.44
C GLY A 162 10.21 6.23 14.69
N CYS A 163 9.00 6.16 14.12
CA CYS A 163 8.62 5.04 13.24
C CYS A 163 9.37 5.22 11.91
N SER A 164 10.33 4.34 11.60
CA SER A 164 11.03 4.35 10.29
C SER A 164 10.06 4.18 9.11
N ARG A 165 8.88 3.63 9.39
CA ARG A 165 7.77 3.47 8.46
C ARG A 165 6.97 4.77 8.27
N CYS A 166 7.24 5.85 9.00
CA CYS A 166 6.59 7.15 8.87
C CYS A 166 7.47 8.23 8.21
N GLU A 167 8.77 7.97 8.05
CA GLU A 167 9.75 8.93 7.51
C GLU A 167 9.69 9.07 5.98
#